data_AF-Q93778-F1
#
_entry.id   AF-Q93778-F1
#
_cell.length_a   1.000
_cell.length_b   1.000
_cell.length_c   1.000
_cell.angle_alpha   90.00
_cell.angle_beta   90.00
_cell.angle_gamma   90.00
#
_symmetry.space_group_name_H-M   'P 1'
#
loop_
_entity.id
_entity.type
_entity.pdbx_description
1 polymer ?
#
loop_
_entity_poly.entity_id
_entity_poly.type
_entity_poly.pdbx_seq_one_letter_code
_entity_poly.pdbx_strand_id
1 'polypeptide(L)'
;MMIKYTILLLSCVSLQLAFPTDVPVDTVETTAATTAENITECDQISQDIAKCFVSVIQKNLLSASSWEALLMDKNKMIEMISDLENASCIVTSECLTVKAMKYSHDSIIQIGHLVYEHGFDCLQKEYKNIETYWYTCSNSSMSTEFLPIEQLEFNVICAGSKLECSSEEQLVLIEAALKGIDIFKTLGEYGQLQRADGQSPSENEDISTIVTNIAARLK
;
A
#
# COMPACT_ATOMS: atom_id res chain seq x y z
N MET A 1 -13.88 9.69 -3.19
CA MET A 1 -12.51 9.89 -2.64
C MET A 1 -11.68 8.60 -2.64
N MET A 2 -11.93 7.61 -1.78
CA MET A 2 -10.92 6.57 -1.49
C MET A 2 -10.42 5.71 -2.65
N ILE A 3 -11.18 5.15 -3.61
CA ILE A 3 -10.54 4.35 -4.70
C ILE A 3 -9.61 5.19 -5.58
N LYS A 4 -9.99 6.44 -5.88
CA LYS A 4 -9.10 7.40 -6.56
C LYS A 4 -7.84 7.64 -5.72
N TYR A 5 -8.01 7.78 -4.40
CA TYR A 5 -6.92 7.87 -3.44
C TYR A 5 -6.29 6.52 -3.08
N THR A 6 -6.80 5.35 -3.43
CA THR A 6 -6.16 4.06 -3.18
C THR A 6 -5.10 3.96 -4.25
N ILE A 7 -5.46 4.25 -5.50
CA ILE A 7 -4.50 4.40 -6.60
C ILE A 7 -3.51 5.56 -6.35
N LEU A 8 -3.95 6.68 -5.76
CA LEU A 8 -3.07 7.79 -5.35
C LEU A 8 -2.26 7.50 -4.07
N LEU A 9 -2.75 6.63 -3.18
CA LEU A 9 -2.04 6.11 -2.02
C LEU A 9 -1.02 5.10 -2.49
N LEU A 10 -1.23 4.36 -3.59
CA LEU A 10 -0.16 3.56 -4.21
C LEU A 10 1.03 4.45 -4.61
N SER A 11 0.83 5.75 -4.93
CA SER A 11 1.96 6.67 -5.14
C SER A 11 2.44 7.35 -3.84
N CYS A 12 1.55 7.73 -2.93
CA CYS A 12 1.93 8.39 -1.67
C CYS A 12 2.53 7.45 -0.61
N VAL A 13 2.08 6.20 -0.53
CA VAL A 13 2.57 5.19 0.41
C VAL A 13 3.96 4.73 0.02
N SER A 14 4.23 4.56 -1.28
CA SER A 14 5.60 4.36 -1.78
C SER A 14 6.52 5.53 -1.41
N LEU A 15 5.99 6.77 -1.39
CA LEU A 15 6.76 7.95 -0.97
C LEU A 15 6.91 8.05 0.56
N GLN A 16 5.92 7.68 1.37
CA GLN A 16 6.02 7.79 2.82
C GLN A 16 6.84 6.65 3.44
N LEU A 17 6.77 5.44 2.89
CA LEU A 17 7.69 4.36 3.27
C LEU A 17 9.14 4.62 2.86
N ALA A 18 9.34 5.44 1.83
CA ALA A 18 10.65 5.93 1.43
C ALA A 18 11.25 6.95 2.41
N PHE A 19 10.44 7.55 3.29
CA PHE A 19 10.87 8.56 4.27
C PHE A 19 10.23 8.30 5.65
N PRO A 20 10.76 7.38 6.48
CA PRO A 20 10.54 7.49 7.92
C PRO A 20 11.24 8.76 8.41
N THR A 21 10.52 9.89 8.42
CA THR A 21 10.96 11.08 9.18
C THR A 21 10.70 10.79 10.66
N ASP A 22 11.77 10.69 11.43
CA ASP A 22 11.82 10.69 12.90
C ASP A 22 11.45 9.37 13.61
N VAL A 23 12.40 8.44 13.68
CA VAL A 23 12.45 7.43 14.77
C VAL A 23 13.55 7.86 15.76
N PRO A 24 13.21 8.25 17.00
CA PRO A 24 14.19 8.46 18.06
C PRO A 24 14.81 7.12 18.45
N VAL A 25 16.11 6.98 18.18
CA VAL A 25 16.95 5.85 18.61
C VAL A 25 17.25 6.06 20.10
N ASP A 26 16.38 5.62 21.00
CA ASP A 26 16.72 5.51 22.42
C ASP A 26 15.81 4.47 23.09
N THR A 27 16.31 3.25 23.26
CA THR A 27 16.20 2.36 24.45
C THR A 27 16.11 0.86 24.10
N VAL A 28 17.26 0.15 24.06
CA VAL A 28 17.50 -1.12 24.77
C VAL A 28 19.02 -1.27 24.91
N GLU A 29 19.53 -1.03 26.13
CA GLU A 29 20.91 -1.29 26.52
C GLU A 29 21.21 -2.80 26.45
N THR A 30 22.46 -3.14 26.09
CA THR A 30 23.16 -4.45 26.15
C THR A 30 23.30 -5.35 24.90
N THR A 31 23.04 -4.84 23.68
CA THR A 31 23.60 -5.42 22.41
C THR A 31 24.16 -4.37 21.43
N ALA A 32 24.58 -3.20 21.95
CA ALA A 32 24.81 -1.97 21.19
C ALA A 32 25.82 -2.00 20.01
N ALA A 33 26.73 -2.97 19.90
CA ALA A 33 27.71 -2.99 18.80
C ALA A 33 27.17 -3.68 17.53
N THR A 34 26.50 -4.82 17.65
CA THR A 34 25.93 -5.56 16.51
C THR A 34 24.59 -4.98 16.05
N THR A 35 23.82 -4.39 16.96
CA THR A 35 22.52 -3.81 16.60
C THR A 35 22.69 -2.49 15.84
N ALA A 36 23.67 -1.65 16.20
CA ALA A 36 23.91 -0.39 15.49
C ALA A 36 24.33 -0.64 14.03
N GLU A 37 25.21 -1.61 13.78
CA GLU A 37 25.63 -1.99 12.42
C GLU A 37 24.43 -2.50 11.59
N ASN A 38 23.62 -3.40 12.17
CA ASN A 38 22.42 -3.93 11.50
C ASN A 38 21.32 -2.88 11.24
N ILE A 39 21.09 -1.94 12.17
CA ILE A 39 20.14 -0.83 11.97
C ILE A 39 20.63 0.05 10.81
N THR A 40 21.92 0.40 10.80
CA THR A 40 22.48 1.21 9.70
C THR A 40 22.41 0.51 8.35
N GLU A 41 22.59 -0.82 8.31
CA GLU A 41 22.43 -1.61 7.09
C GLU A 41 20.97 -1.60 6.61
N CYS A 42 20.00 -1.85 7.51
CA CYS A 42 18.58 -1.82 7.15
C CYS A 42 18.13 -0.45 6.64
N ASP A 43 18.58 0.63 7.27
CA ASP A 43 18.26 2.00 6.86
C ASP A 43 18.86 2.31 5.49
N GLN A 44 20.12 1.93 5.26
CA GLN A 44 20.79 2.13 3.98
C GLN A 44 20.10 1.35 2.86
N ILE A 45 19.80 0.07 3.06
CA ILE A 45 19.07 -0.75 2.07
C ILE A 45 17.70 -0.14 1.77
N SER A 46 16.96 0.29 2.80
CA SER A 46 15.63 0.88 2.62
C SER A 46 15.70 2.19 1.84
N GLN A 47 16.70 3.04 2.12
CA GLN A 47 16.93 4.28 1.36
C GLN A 47 17.31 4.01 -0.10
N ASP A 48 18.09 2.97 -0.38
CA ASP A 48 18.49 2.63 -1.74
C ASP A 48 17.31 2.08 -2.55
N ILE A 49 16.45 1.23 -1.95
CA ILE A 49 15.18 0.81 -2.55
C ILE A 49 14.29 2.03 -2.85
N ALA A 50 14.14 2.93 -1.88
CA ALA A 50 13.34 4.14 -1.99
C ALA A 50 13.79 5.04 -3.17
N LYS A 51 15.09 5.36 -3.24
CA LYS A 51 15.66 6.14 -4.35
C LYS A 51 15.40 5.48 -5.70
N CYS A 52 15.51 4.15 -5.75
CA CYS A 52 15.28 3.39 -6.95
C CYS A 52 13.81 3.48 -7.41
N PHE A 53 12.84 3.30 -6.52
CA PHE A 53 11.42 3.49 -6.84
C PHE A 53 11.11 4.91 -7.30
N VAL A 54 11.64 5.92 -6.60
CA VAL A 54 11.46 7.32 -7.00
C VAL A 54 12.01 7.56 -8.41
N SER A 55 13.17 6.98 -8.75
CA SER A 55 13.74 7.09 -10.10
C SER A 55 12.82 6.48 -11.17
N VAL A 56 12.23 5.30 -10.91
CA VAL A 56 11.30 4.65 -11.83
C VAL A 56 10.01 5.47 -12.01
N ILE A 57 9.44 5.95 -10.91
CA ILE A 57 8.21 6.74 -10.92
C ILE A 57 8.45 8.11 -11.60
N GLN A 58 9.57 8.78 -11.32
CA GLN A 58 9.90 10.08 -11.91
C GLN A 58 10.08 10.00 -13.43
N LYS A 59 10.72 8.94 -13.94
CA LYS A 59 10.86 8.69 -15.38
C LYS A 59 9.49 8.74 -16.08
N ASN A 60 8.46 8.16 -15.46
CA ASN A 60 7.11 8.07 -16.00
C ASN A 60 6.29 9.36 -15.75
N LEU A 61 6.44 10.00 -14.57
CA LEU A 61 5.72 11.23 -14.20
C LEU A 61 6.05 12.44 -15.06
N LEU A 62 7.31 12.61 -15.46
CA LEU A 62 7.75 13.79 -16.23
C LEU A 62 7.02 13.95 -17.56
N SER A 63 6.36 12.88 -18.04
CA SER A 63 5.58 12.87 -19.27
C SER A 63 4.11 13.31 -19.12
N ALA A 64 3.60 13.48 -17.89
CA ALA A 64 2.19 13.71 -17.61
C ALA A 64 1.90 15.14 -17.15
N SER A 65 0.75 15.70 -17.58
CA SER A 65 0.31 17.05 -17.20
C SER A 65 -0.23 17.15 -15.78
N SER A 66 -0.78 16.05 -15.24
CA SER A 66 -1.22 15.93 -13.86
C SER A 66 -1.21 14.45 -13.43
N TRP A 67 -1.29 14.22 -12.12
CA TRP A 67 -1.45 12.88 -11.56
C TRP A 67 -2.72 12.19 -12.08
N GLU A 68 -3.86 12.89 -12.19
CA GLU A 68 -5.08 12.26 -12.71
C GLU A 68 -4.93 11.89 -14.18
N ALA A 69 -4.25 12.72 -14.98
CA ALA A 69 -3.99 12.42 -16.38
C ALA A 69 -3.11 11.17 -16.54
N LEU A 70 -2.12 10.99 -15.66
CA LEU A 70 -1.30 9.78 -15.63
C LEU A 70 -2.14 8.53 -15.26
N LEU A 71 -2.94 8.62 -14.19
CA LEU A 71 -3.76 7.49 -13.73
C LEU A 71 -4.82 7.05 -14.73
N MET A 72 -5.26 7.97 -15.60
CA MET A 72 -6.23 7.69 -16.68
C MET A 72 -5.57 7.38 -18.03
N ASP A 73 -4.24 7.29 -18.09
CA ASP A 73 -3.50 6.83 -19.27
C ASP A 73 -3.09 5.37 -19.09
N LYS A 74 -3.91 4.46 -19.66
CA LYS A 74 -3.71 3.01 -19.59
C LYS A 74 -2.29 2.60 -19.98
N ASN A 75 -1.80 3.14 -21.11
CA ASN A 75 -0.53 2.72 -21.69
C ASN A 75 0.64 3.16 -20.81
N LYS A 76 0.60 4.40 -20.30
CA LYS A 76 1.64 4.88 -19.37
C LYS A 76 1.66 4.13 -18.05
N MET A 77 0.48 3.77 -17.53
CA MET A 77 0.41 2.99 -16.29
C MET A 77 0.94 1.58 -16.48
N ILE A 78 0.62 0.92 -17.61
CA ILE A 78 1.21 -0.38 -17.98
C ILE A 78 2.74 -0.26 -18.13
N GLU A 79 3.24 0.77 -18.81
CA GLU A 79 4.68 1.00 -18.93
C GLU A 79 5.34 1.20 -17.56
N MET A 80 4.73 1.97 -16.67
CA MET A 80 5.23 2.20 -15.32
C MET A 80 5.23 0.92 -14.47
N ILE A 81 4.18 0.08 -14.57
CA ILE A 81 4.12 -1.22 -13.90
C ILE A 81 5.26 -2.11 -14.41
N SER A 82 5.44 -2.18 -15.73
CA SER A 82 6.52 -2.97 -16.33
C SER A 82 7.90 -2.46 -15.94
N ASP A 83 8.10 -1.14 -15.87
CA ASP A 83 9.35 -0.56 -15.38
C ASP A 83 9.61 -0.92 -13.91
N LEU A 84 8.58 -0.95 -13.06
CA LEU A 84 8.68 -1.38 -11.65
C LEU A 84 9.01 -2.87 -11.53
N GLU A 85 8.32 -3.73 -12.28
CA GLU A 85 8.59 -5.18 -12.31
C GLU A 85 10.03 -5.50 -12.70
N ASN A 86 10.57 -4.77 -13.68
CA ASN A 86 11.93 -4.94 -14.16
C ASN A 86 12.97 -4.23 -13.27
N ALA A 87 12.54 -3.45 -12.29
CA ALA A 87 13.46 -2.71 -11.45
C ALA A 87 14.16 -3.66 -10.49
N SER A 88 15.49 -3.78 -10.60
CA SER A 88 16.30 -4.59 -9.68
C SER A 88 16.51 -3.92 -8.31
N CYS A 89 15.56 -3.09 -7.87
CA CYS A 89 15.66 -2.28 -6.66
C CYS A 89 15.63 -3.11 -5.39
N ILE A 90 14.82 -4.18 -5.38
CA ILE A 90 14.48 -4.91 -4.15
C ILE A 90 15.42 -6.09 -3.98
N VAL A 91 16.30 -5.97 -2.99
CA VAL A 91 17.17 -7.06 -2.55
C VAL A 91 16.48 -7.92 -1.49
N THR A 92 16.83 -9.20 -1.42
CA THR A 92 16.43 -10.07 -0.31
C THR A 92 17.12 -9.60 0.97
N SER A 93 16.35 -9.34 2.02
CA SER A 93 16.87 -8.89 3.32
C SER A 93 15.98 -9.39 4.45
N GLU A 94 16.57 -9.60 5.63
CA GLU A 94 15.85 -9.92 6.86
C GLU A 94 15.25 -8.69 7.54
N CYS A 95 15.61 -7.49 7.09
CA CYS A 95 15.05 -6.24 7.61
C CYS A 95 13.53 -6.20 7.42
N LEU A 96 12.79 -6.00 8.50
CA LEU A 96 11.33 -5.92 8.45
C LEU A 96 10.85 -4.80 7.51
N THR A 97 11.55 -3.65 7.51
CA THR A 97 11.31 -2.53 6.60
C THR A 97 11.42 -2.96 5.14
N VAL A 98 12.50 -3.69 4.80
CA VAL A 98 12.73 -4.15 3.42
C VAL A 98 11.67 -5.17 3.01
N LYS A 99 11.28 -6.08 3.91
CA LYS A 99 10.16 -7.01 3.65
C LYS A 99 8.84 -6.27 3.44
N ALA A 100 8.53 -5.24 4.23
CA ALA A 100 7.33 -4.41 4.07
C ALA A 100 7.35 -3.61 2.75
N MET A 101 8.51 -3.06 2.36
CA MET A 101 8.68 -2.40 1.06
C MET A 101 8.51 -3.38 -0.10
N LYS A 102 9.07 -4.60 0.02
CA LYS A 102 8.90 -5.67 -0.96
C LYS A 102 7.44 -6.06 -1.14
N TYR A 103 6.75 -6.35 -0.03
CA TYR A 103 5.33 -6.67 -0.06
C TYR A 103 4.50 -5.55 -0.69
N SER A 104 4.79 -4.29 -0.35
CA SER A 104 4.09 -3.13 -0.91
C SER A 104 4.32 -3.03 -2.42
N HIS A 105 5.55 -3.20 -2.88
CA HIS A 105 5.90 -3.22 -4.29
C HIS A 105 5.19 -4.33 -5.06
N ASP A 106 5.31 -5.56 -4.59
CA ASP A 106 4.71 -6.74 -5.25
C ASP A 106 3.17 -6.58 -5.30
N SER A 107 2.58 -5.99 -4.26
CA SER A 107 1.14 -5.68 -4.21
C SER A 107 0.74 -4.54 -5.15
N ILE A 108 1.56 -3.48 -5.29
CA ILE A 108 1.32 -2.38 -6.25
C ILE A 108 1.32 -2.92 -7.68
N ILE A 109 2.26 -3.79 -8.03
CA ILE A 109 2.32 -4.45 -9.35
C ILE A 109 1.05 -5.26 -9.60
N GLN A 110 0.66 -6.12 -8.65
CA GLN A 110 -0.57 -6.92 -8.76
C GLN A 110 -1.82 -6.05 -8.95
N ILE A 111 -1.97 -4.99 -8.15
CA ILE A 111 -3.06 -4.02 -8.31
C ILE A 111 -2.98 -3.37 -9.69
N GLY A 112 -1.78 -3.04 -10.14
CA GLY A 112 -1.51 -2.52 -11.46
C GLY A 112 -2.08 -3.39 -12.57
N HIS A 113 -1.77 -4.68 -12.61
CA HIS A 113 -2.32 -5.59 -13.62
C HIS A 113 -3.84 -5.73 -13.51
N LEU A 114 -4.37 -5.93 -12.30
CA LEU A 114 -5.82 -6.04 -12.07
C LEU A 114 -6.56 -4.81 -12.61
N VAL A 115 -6.07 -3.61 -12.33
CA VAL A 115 -6.70 -2.37 -12.75
C VAL A 115 -6.44 -2.08 -14.23
N TYR A 116 -5.19 -2.08 -14.68
CA TYR A 116 -4.83 -1.52 -15.98
C TYR A 116 -4.90 -2.52 -17.13
N GLU A 117 -4.80 -3.82 -16.87
CA GLU A 117 -4.98 -4.84 -17.90
C GLU A 117 -6.42 -5.34 -17.96
N HIS A 118 -7.05 -5.59 -16.79
CA HIS A 118 -8.34 -6.25 -16.71
C HIS A 118 -9.52 -5.33 -16.36
N GLY A 119 -9.32 -4.34 -15.49
CA GLY A 119 -10.40 -3.49 -14.96
C GLY A 119 -10.52 -2.11 -15.61
N PHE A 120 -9.62 -1.74 -16.53
CA PHE A 120 -9.43 -0.33 -16.90
C PHE A 120 -10.61 0.25 -17.63
N ASP A 121 -11.21 -0.53 -18.53
CA ASP A 121 -12.30 -0.08 -19.37
C ASP A 121 -13.53 0.24 -18.49
N CYS A 122 -13.82 -0.61 -17.51
CA CYS A 122 -14.79 -0.34 -16.45
C CYS A 122 -14.41 0.88 -15.59
N LEU A 123 -13.17 0.96 -15.10
CA LEU A 123 -12.69 2.09 -14.29
C LEU A 123 -12.88 3.42 -15.03
N GLN A 124 -12.52 3.46 -16.32
CA GLN A 124 -12.64 4.63 -17.17
C GLN A 124 -14.11 5.02 -17.40
N LYS A 125 -14.98 4.03 -17.68
CA LYS A 125 -16.42 4.25 -17.85
C LYS A 125 -17.06 4.81 -16.58
N GLU A 126 -16.76 4.21 -15.43
CA GLU A 126 -17.43 4.49 -14.15
C GLU A 126 -16.70 5.52 -13.28
N TYR A 127 -15.58 6.10 -13.73
CA TYR A 127 -14.69 6.97 -12.93
C TYR A 127 -15.42 8.07 -12.16
N LYS A 128 -16.49 8.64 -12.75
CA LYS A 128 -17.30 9.70 -12.13
C LYS A 128 -18.34 9.17 -11.14
N ASN A 129 -18.78 7.92 -11.29
CA ASN A 129 -19.83 7.31 -10.47
C ASN A 129 -19.29 6.61 -9.22
N ILE A 130 -18.03 6.14 -9.25
CA ILE A 130 -17.38 5.44 -8.13
C ILE A 130 -17.54 6.19 -6.81
N GLU A 131 -17.40 7.52 -6.83
CA GLU A 131 -17.55 8.35 -5.64
C GLU A 131 -18.98 8.39 -5.11
N THR A 132 -19.96 8.54 -6.01
CA THR A 132 -21.38 8.48 -5.64
C THR A 132 -21.74 7.13 -5.04
N TYR A 133 -21.23 6.03 -5.62
CA TYR A 133 -21.45 4.68 -5.08
C TYR A 133 -20.80 4.50 -3.72
N TRP A 134 -19.58 4.99 -3.53
CA TRP A 134 -18.90 4.99 -2.24
C TRP A 134 -19.76 5.65 -1.15
N TYR A 135 -20.19 6.89 -1.37
CA TYR A 135 -21.01 7.62 -0.40
C TYR A 135 -22.34 6.93 -0.12
N THR A 136 -22.96 6.36 -1.15
CA THR A 136 -24.20 5.59 -0.99
C THR A 136 -23.99 4.38 -0.09
N CYS A 137 -22.87 3.67 -0.27
CA CYS A 137 -22.52 2.50 0.53
C CYS A 137 -22.16 2.87 1.97
N SER A 138 -21.31 3.87 2.17
CA SER A 138 -20.92 4.33 3.52
C SER A 138 -22.12 4.83 4.34
N ASN A 139 -23.10 5.47 3.70
CA ASN A 139 -24.31 5.94 4.39
C ASN A 139 -25.32 4.82 4.67
N SER A 140 -25.24 3.69 3.95
CA SER A 140 -26.13 2.55 4.16
C SER A 140 -25.73 1.70 5.37
N SER A 141 -24.46 1.70 5.72
CA SER A 141 -23.89 1.02 6.90
C SER A 141 -23.81 1.99 8.08
N MET A 142 -24.95 2.42 8.63
CA MET A 142 -24.98 3.14 9.91
C MET A 142 -24.88 2.18 11.12
N SER A 143 -24.55 0.90 10.93
CA SER A 143 -24.32 0.00 12.06
C SER A 143 -22.97 0.30 12.70
N THR A 144 -22.98 0.57 14.01
CA THR A 144 -21.76 0.68 14.83
C THR A 144 -21.07 -0.67 15.05
N GLU A 145 -21.42 -1.70 14.28
CA GLU A 145 -20.98 -3.08 14.46
C GLU A 145 -19.65 -3.37 13.76
N PHE A 146 -19.27 -2.61 12.73
CA PHE A 146 -18.02 -2.82 11.99
C PHE A 146 -16.85 -2.08 12.62
N LEU A 147 -15.68 -2.72 12.73
CA LEU A 147 -14.42 -2.01 12.94
C LEU A 147 -14.10 -1.16 11.69
N PRO A 148 -13.27 -0.12 11.82
CA PRO A 148 -12.98 0.79 10.70
C PRO A 148 -12.50 0.12 9.41
N ILE A 149 -11.81 -1.03 9.52
CA ILE A 149 -11.32 -1.79 8.36
C ILE A 149 -12.44 -2.62 7.71
N GLU A 150 -13.25 -3.36 8.49
CA GLU A 150 -14.37 -4.12 7.89
C GLU A 150 -15.38 -3.20 7.22
N GLN A 151 -15.59 -2.01 7.80
CA GLN A 151 -16.41 -0.96 7.21
C GLN A 151 -15.86 -0.50 5.84
N LEU A 152 -14.53 -0.45 5.71
CA LEU A 152 -13.87 -0.08 4.48
C LEU A 152 -14.01 -1.16 3.40
N GLU A 153 -13.81 -2.42 3.77
CA GLU A 153 -14.00 -3.58 2.89
C GLU A 153 -15.45 -3.68 2.42
N PHE A 154 -16.42 -3.52 3.33
CA PHE A 154 -17.83 -3.45 2.98
C PHE A 154 -18.12 -2.36 1.95
N ASN A 155 -17.59 -1.15 2.15
CA ASN A 155 -17.79 -0.04 1.23
C ASN A 155 -17.20 -0.31 -0.15
N VAL A 156 -16.02 -0.97 -0.22
CA VAL A 156 -15.42 -1.41 -1.48
C VAL A 156 -16.32 -2.40 -2.20
N ILE A 157 -16.75 -3.47 -1.52
CA ILE A 157 -17.59 -4.52 -2.12
C ILE A 157 -18.94 -3.93 -2.58
N CYS A 158 -19.57 -3.13 -1.72
CA CYS A 158 -20.83 -2.48 -2.04
C CYS A 158 -20.68 -1.54 -3.24
N ALA A 159 -19.66 -0.68 -3.27
CA ALA A 159 -19.47 0.26 -4.38
C ALA A 159 -19.09 -0.45 -5.68
N GLY A 160 -18.23 -1.48 -5.62
CA GLY A 160 -17.84 -2.28 -6.77
C GLY A 160 -19.02 -3.04 -7.39
N SER A 161 -19.92 -3.59 -6.56
CA SER A 161 -21.12 -4.29 -7.05
C SER A 161 -22.14 -3.38 -7.75
N LYS A 162 -22.01 -2.05 -7.62
CA LYS A 162 -22.85 -1.05 -8.28
C LYS A 162 -22.30 -0.54 -9.60
N LEU A 163 -21.06 -0.91 -9.97
CA LEU A 163 -20.47 -0.50 -11.24
C LEU A 163 -21.22 -1.13 -12.41
N GLU A 164 -21.57 -0.34 -13.43
CA GLU A 164 -22.28 -0.85 -14.62
C GLU A 164 -21.32 -1.52 -15.62
N CYS A 165 -20.60 -2.56 -15.18
CA CYS A 165 -19.60 -3.28 -15.96
C CYS A 165 -19.87 -4.78 -15.98
N SER A 166 -19.04 -5.56 -16.68
CA SER A 166 -19.11 -7.02 -16.57
C SER A 166 -18.79 -7.48 -15.14
N SER A 167 -19.29 -8.65 -14.75
CA SER A 167 -18.98 -9.23 -13.43
C SER A 167 -17.50 -9.48 -13.24
N GLU A 168 -16.77 -9.81 -14.32
CA GLU A 168 -15.31 -9.97 -14.29
C GLU A 168 -14.61 -8.65 -13.96
N GLU A 169 -14.94 -7.57 -14.67
CA GLU A 169 -14.37 -6.23 -14.41
C GLU A 169 -14.71 -5.72 -12.99
N GLN A 170 -15.94 -5.98 -12.52
CA GLN A 170 -16.33 -5.64 -11.14
C GLN A 170 -15.44 -6.37 -10.13
N LEU A 171 -15.25 -7.67 -10.31
CA LEU A 171 -14.48 -8.51 -9.38
C LEU A 171 -13.01 -8.08 -9.34
N VAL A 172 -12.36 -7.85 -10.49
CA VAL A 172 -10.95 -7.43 -10.50
C VAL A 172 -10.74 -6.06 -9.87
N LEU A 173 -11.69 -5.12 -10.03
CA LEU A 173 -11.63 -3.82 -9.38
C LEU A 173 -11.88 -3.90 -7.87
N ILE A 174 -12.78 -4.77 -7.43
CA ILE A 174 -12.99 -5.06 -6.00
C ILE A 174 -11.73 -5.69 -5.42
N GLU A 175 -11.15 -6.68 -6.08
CA GLU A 175 -9.92 -7.36 -5.64
C GLU A 175 -8.75 -6.38 -5.53
N ALA A 176 -8.55 -5.53 -6.54
CA ALA A 176 -7.54 -4.46 -6.52
C ALA A 176 -7.74 -3.50 -5.33
N ALA A 177 -8.98 -3.10 -5.06
CA ALA A 177 -9.29 -2.21 -3.95
C ALA A 177 -9.08 -2.89 -2.59
N LEU A 178 -9.50 -4.14 -2.42
CA LEU A 178 -9.27 -4.94 -1.21
C LEU A 178 -7.76 -5.16 -0.96
N LYS A 179 -6.98 -5.40 -2.02
CA LYS A 179 -5.52 -5.48 -1.92
C LYS A 179 -4.92 -4.15 -1.45
N GLY A 180 -5.45 -3.02 -1.92
CA GLY A 180 -5.07 -1.70 -1.41
C GLY A 180 -5.37 -1.52 0.08
N ILE A 181 -6.48 -2.07 0.58
CA ILE A 181 -6.79 -2.11 2.02
C ILE A 181 -5.78 -2.97 2.78
N ASP A 182 -5.41 -4.14 2.25
CA ASP A 182 -4.43 -5.04 2.87
C ASP A 182 -3.04 -4.40 2.99
N ILE A 183 -2.62 -3.62 1.98
CA ILE A 183 -1.42 -2.77 2.07
C ILE A 183 -1.57 -1.77 3.22
N PHE A 184 -2.65 -0.99 3.25
CA PHE A 184 -2.86 0.01 4.30
C PHE A 184 -2.86 -0.61 5.70
N LYS A 185 -3.49 -1.77 5.87
CA LYS A 185 -3.51 -2.52 7.13
C LYS A 185 -2.11 -2.96 7.53
N THR A 186 -1.36 -3.56 6.62
CA THR A 186 0.01 -4.03 6.86
C THR A 186 0.93 -2.90 7.27
N LEU A 187 0.80 -1.74 6.64
CA LEU A 187 1.65 -0.59 6.95
C LEU A 187 1.21 0.14 8.22
N GLY A 188 -0.10 0.18 8.50
CA GLY A 188 -0.61 0.69 9.77
C GLY A 188 -0.13 -0.15 10.94
N GLU A 189 -0.20 -1.48 10.82
CA GLU A 189 0.35 -2.45 11.76
C GLU A 189 1.87 -2.30 11.90
N TYR A 190 2.61 -2.15 10.79
CA TYR A 190 4.06 -1.92 10.81
C TYR A 190 4.43 -0.61 11.53
N GLY A 191 3.73 0.49 11.25
CA GLY A 191 3.93 1.77 11.94
C GLY A 191 3.52 1.74 13.42
N GLN A 192 2.69 0.78 13.85
CA GLN A 192 2.47 0.52 15.27
C GLN A 192 3.67 -0.20 15.90
N LEU A 193 4.24 -1.22 15.25
CA LEU A 193 5.46 -1.88 15.72
C LEU A 193 6.62 -0.90 15.91
N GLN A 194 6.82 0.01 14.95
CA GLN A 194 7.86 1.03 15.04
C GLN A 194 7.67 1.99 16.22
N ARG A 195 6.42 2.24 16.65
CA ARG A 195 6.11 3.12 17.79
C ARG A 195 6.14 2.41 19.14
N ALA A 196 5.92 1.09 19.13
CA ALA A 196 5.94 0.27 20.34
C ALA A 196 7.37 -0.04 20.83
N ASP A 197 8.38 0.10 19.96
CA ASP A 197 9.79 0.05 20.34
C ASP A 197 10.10 1.24 21.30
N GLY A 198 9.98 0.97 22.60
CA GLY A 198 10.10 1.96 23.68
C GLY A 198 8.94 2.00 24.71
N GLN A 199 7.85 1.22 24.54
CA GLN A 199 6.71 1.21 25.48
C GLN A 199 6.59 -0.08 26.33
N SER A 200 5.81 -0.02 27.41
CA SER A 200 5.88 -0.94 28.56
C SER A 200 5.21 -2.32 28.32
N PRO A 201 5.57 -3.36 29.10
CA PRO A 201 5.20 -4.76 28.82
C PRO A 201 3.70 -5.11 28.75
N SER A 202 2.78 -4.25 29.19
CA SER A 202 1.33 -4.50 29.08
C SER A 202 0.79 -4.39 27.64
N GLU A 203 1.57 -3.82 26.71
CA GLU A 203 1.22 -3.72 25.28
C GLU A 203 1.78 -4.90 24.45
N ASN A 204 2.49 -5.85 25.08
CA ASN A 204 3.16 -6.97 24.38
C ASN A 204 2.22 -8.00 23.72
N GLU A 205 0.98 -8.17 24.21
CA GLU A 205 0.03 -9.14 23.61
C GLU A 205 -0.48 -8.64 22.25
N ASP A 206 -0.70 -7.33 22.12
CA ASP A 206 -1.05 -6.69 20.86
C ASP A 206 0.13 -6.73 19.88
N ILE A 207 1.36 -6.47 20.34
CA ILE A 207 2.58 -6.55 19.52
C ILE A 207 2.78 -7.94 18.94
N SER A 208 2.61 -9.01 19.72
CA SER A 208 2.75 -10.39 19.24
C SER A 208 1.76 -10.73 18.13
N THR A 209 0.51 -10.29 18.28
CA THR A 209 -0.53 -10.44 17.25
C THR A 209 -0.17 -9.67 15.98
N ILE A 210 0.30 -8.42 16.13
CA ILE A 210 0.74 -7.58 15.01
C ILE A 210 1.92 -8.20 14.28
N VAL A 211 2.96 -8.66 14.99
CA VAL A 211 4.12 -9.34 14.40
C VAL A 211 3.68 -10.60 13.64
N THR A 212 2.76 -11.39 14.21
CA THR A 212 2.24 -12.61 13.57
C THR A 212 1.47 -12.29 12.29
N ASN A 213 0.60 -11.28 12.32
CA ASN A 213 -0.18 -10.85 11.16
C ASN A 213 0.71 -10.31 10.04
N ILE A 214 1.69 -9.46 10.38
CA ILE A 214 2.67 -8.94 9.44
C ILE A 214 3.52 -10.09 8.88
N ALA A 215 4.06 -10.96 9.73
CA ALA A 215 4.87 -12.10 9.29
C ALA A 215 4.07 -13.05 8.38
N ALA A 216 2.76 -13.21 8.58
CA ALA A 216 1.92 -14.00 7.69
C ALA A 216 1.76 -13.36 6.29
N ARG A 217 1.72 -12.02 6.21
CA ARG A 217 1.62 -11.27 4.94
C ARG A 217 2.97 -11.07 4.23
N LEU A 218 4.07 -11.03 5.00
CA LEU A 218 5.43 -10.78 4.50
C LEU A 218 6.23 -12.06 4.17
N LYS A 219 5.62 -13.25 4.30
CA LYS A 219 6.19 -14.53 3.82
C LYS A 219 6.05 -14.65 2.31
#